data_AF-A0A1G3C208-F1
#
_entry.id   AF-A0A1G3C208-F1
#
_cell.length_a   1.000
_cell.length_b   1.000
_cell.length_c   1.000
_cell.angle_alpha   90.00
_cell.angle_beta   90.00
_cell.angle_gamma   90.00
#
_symmetry.space_group_name_H-M   'P 1'
#
loop_
_entity.id
_entity.type
_entity.pdbx_description
1 polymer ?
#
loop_
_entity_poly.entity_id
_entity_poly.type
_entity_poly.pdbx_seq_one_letter_code
_entity_poly.pdbx_strand_id
1 'polypeptide(L)' 'MTYHIHELTKDIGTFHLTAILIKRARELMDGAPALIATDSSDPVQTVFEELASGKLSITDEVVTKE' A
#
# COMPACT_ATOMS: atom_id res chain seq x y z
N MET A 1 2.31 13.50 -8.72
CA MET A 1 1.81 12.76 -7.54
C MET A 1 2.63 13.14 -6.32
N THR A 2 1.99 13.65 -5.27
CA THR A 2 2.64 13.87 -3.98
C THR A 2 2.21 12.73 -3.06
N TYR A 3 3.16 11.92 -2.61
CA TYR A 3 2.86 10.80 -1.73
C TYR A 3 3.07 11.24 -0.27
N HIS A 4 2.04 11.13 0.56
CA HIS A 4 2.08 11.48 2.00
C HIS A 4 2.86 10.45 2.85
N ILE A 5 3.96 9.92 2.30
CA ILE A 5 4.77 8.85 2.91
C ILE A 5 5.34 9.30 4.24
N HIS A 6 5.78 10.55 4.35
CA HIS A 6 6.37 11.07 5.59
C HIS A 6 5.38 11.05 6.77
N GLU A 7 4.11 11.36 6.54
CA GLU A 7 3.06 11.31 7.57
C GLU A 7 2.79 9.86 7.95
N LEU A 8 2.61 8.98 6.96
CA LEU A 8 2.41 7.54 7.18
C LEU A 8 3.56 6.90 7.97
N THR A 9 4.81 7.24 7.67
CA THR A 9 5.98 6.69 8.38
C THR A 9 6.07 7.14 9.84
N LYS A 10 5.43 8.25 10.24
CA LYS A 10 5.38 8.68 11.64
C LYS A 10 4.44 7.81 12.46
N ASP A 11 3.33 7.36 11.86
CA ASP A 11 2.27 6.65 12.59
C ASP A 11 2.56 5.15 12.71
N ILE A 12 3.09 4.53 11.65
CA ILE A 12 3.30 3.06 11.59
C ILE A 12 4.77 2.64 11.46
N GLY A 13 5.68 3.59 11.23
CA GLY A 13 7.10 3.31 11.02
C GLY A 13 7.44 2.85 9.60
N THR A 14 8.65 3.21 9.15
CA THR A 14 9.13 2.98 7.78
C THR A 14 9.18 1.51 7.38
N PHE A 15 9.58 0.63 8.29
CA PHE A 15 9.69 -0.81 8.00
C PHE A 15 8.32 -1.45 7.79
N HIS A 16 7.35 -1.11 8.64
CA HIS A 16 6.00 -1.65 8.54
C HIS A 16 5.31 -1.18 7.26
N LEU A 17 5.44 0.11 6.94
CA LEU A 17 4.94 0.66 5.67
C LEU A 17 5.56 -0.08 4.48
N THR A 18 6.88 -0.29 4.49
CA THR A 18 7.58 -0.99 3.41
C THR A 18 7.09 -2.44 3.26
N ALA A 19 6.87 -3.14 4.37
CA ALA A 19 6.35 -4.51 4.35
C ALA A 19 4.95 -4.59 3.73
N ILE A 20 4.06 -3.67 4.08
CA ILE A 20 2.69 -3.59 3.52
C ILE A 20 2.73 -3.31 2.02
N LEU A 21 3.55 -2.34 1.58
CA LEU A 21 3.67 -2.01 0.16
C LEU A 21 4.24 -3.19 -0.65
N ILE A 22 5.25 -3.89 -0.12
CA ILE A 22 5.81 -5.08 -0.76
C ILE A 22 4.77 -6.22 -0.84
N LYS A 23 4.02 -6.45 0.24
CA LYS A 23 2.96 -7.46 0.27
C LYS A 23 1.92 -7.16 -0.81
N ARG A 24 1.44 -5.92 -0.87
CA ARG A 24 0.44 -5.50 -1.85
C ARG A 24 0.95 -5.62 -3.29
N ALA A 25 2.20 -5.26 -3.53
CA ALA A 25 2.80 -5.38 -4.87
C ALA A 25 2.83 -6.85 -5.33
N ARG A 26 3.13 -7.78 -4.42
CA ARG A 26 3.08 -9.22 -4.71
C ARG A 26 1.67 -9.70 -5.01
N GLU A 27 0.66 -9.26 -4.26
CA GLU A 27 -0.74 -9.59 -4.54
C GLU A 27 -1.15 -9.15 -5.96
N LEU A 28 -0.76 -7.95 -6.38
CA LEU A 28 -0.99 -7.47 -7.74
C LEU A 28 -0.24 -8.32 -8.79
N MET A 29 0.99 -8.72 -8.51
CA MET A 29 1.76 -9.64 -9.38
C MET A 29 1.09 -11.02 -9.49
N ASP A 30 0.47 -11.49 -8.42
CA ASP A 30 -0.26 -12.77 -8.37
C ASP A 30 -1.66 -12.67 -9.03
N GLY A 31 -2.03 -11.49 -9.55
CA GLY A 31 -3.27 -11.25 -10.28
C GLY A 31 -4.44 -10.73 -9.43
N ALA A 32 -4.18 -10.25 -8.21
CA ALA A 32 -5.20 -9.56 -7.43
C ALA A 32 -5.66 -8.29 -8.16
N PRO A 33 -6.95 -7.93 -8.06
CA PRO A 33 -7.46 -6.72 -8.68
C PRO A 33 -6.90 -5.47 -7.99
N ALA A 34 -6.69 -4.42 -8.78
CA ALA A 34 -6.37 -3.10 -8.27
C ALA A 34 -7.59 -2.50 -7.52
N LEU A 35 -7.34 -1.77 -6.43
CA LEU A 35 -8.36 -1.10 -5.61
C LEU A 35 -8.86 0.21 -6.25
N ILE A 36 -8.11 0.71 -7.23
CA ILE A 36 -8.41 1.89 -8.03
C ILE A 36 -8.38 1.55 -9.51
N ALA A 37 -9.06 2.37 -10.32
CA ALA A 37 -8.82 2.39 -11.75
C ALA A 37 -7.45 3.04 -11.98
N THR A 38 -6.52 2.29 -12.57
CA THR A 38 -5.20 2.76 -12.96
C THR A 38 -4.91 2.30 -14.38
N ASP A 39 -4.22 3.15 -15.14
CA ASP A 39 -3.71 2.80 -16.46
C ASP A 39 -2.32 2.14 -16.37
N SER A 40 -1.73 2.04 -15.16
CA SER A 40 -0.41 1.46 -14.97
C SER A 40 -0.48 -0.07 -14.91
N SER A 41 0.35 -0.71 -15.73
CA SER A 41 0.63 -2.14 -15.65
C SER A 41 1.74 -2.48 -14.66
N ASP A 42 2.40 -1.48 -14.06
CA ASP A 42 3.45 -1.69 -13.05
C ASP A 42 2.82 -1.90 -11.67
N PRO A 43 2.94 -3.10 -11.07
CA PRO A 43 2.40 -3.38 -9.75
C PRO A 43 2.88 -2.38 -8.68
N VAL A 44 4.15 -1.96 -8.74
CA VAL A 44 4.72 -1.06 -7.74
C VAL A 44 4.07 0.32 -7.83
N GLN A 45 3.94 0.85 -9.06
CA GLN A 45 3.26 2.12 -9.27
C GLN A 45 1.81 2.06 -8.80
N THR A 46 1.08 1.00 -9.15
CA THR A 46 -0.30 0.79 -8.73
C THR A 46 -0.44 0.81 -7.22
N VAL A 47 0.46 0.16 -6.47
CA VAL A 47 0.45 0.22 -4.99
C VAL A 47 0.57 1.66 -4.48
N PHE A 48 1.46 2.47 -5.05
CA PHE A 48 1.63 3.86 -4.61
C PHE A 48 0.43 4.74 -4.96
N GLU A 49 -0.25 4.45 -6.06
CA GLU A 49 -1.50 5.13 -6.42
C GLU A 49 -2.66 4.70 -5.50
N GLU A 50 -2.76 3.41 -5.18
CA GLU A 50 -3.69 2.88 -4.18
C GLU A 50 -3.44 3.52 -2.80
N LEU A 51 -2.17 3.65 -2.41
CA LEU A 51 -1.75 4.33 -1.18
C LEU A 51 -2.17 5.81 -1.19
N ALA A 52 -1.90 6.53 -2.27
CA ALA A 52 -2.26 7.94 -2.41
C ALA A 52 -3.79 8.16 -2.42
N SER A 53 -4.56 7.17 -2.88
CA SER A 53 -6.02 7.22 -2.87
C SER A 53 -6.64 6.95 -1.49
N GLY A 54 -5.84 6.49 -0.52
CA GLY A 54 -6.30 6.11 0.82
C GLY A 54 -7.13 4.81 0.84
N LYS A 55 -7.21 4.08 -0.27
CA LYS A 55 -7.94 2.79 -0.35
C LYS A 55 -7.11 1.61 0.12
N LEU A 56 -5.78 1.73 0.13
CA LEU A 56 -4.92 0.71 0.71
C LEU A 56 -5.04 0.80 2.23
N SER A 57 -5.63 -0.22 2.86
CA SER A 57 -5.73 -0.26 4.33
C SER A 57 -4.38 -0.63 4.93
N ILE A 58 -3.76 0.32 5.61
CA ILE A 58 -2.41 0.19 6.21
C ILE A 58 -2.52 -0.15 7.71
N THR A 59 -3.71 0.01 8.29
CA THR A 59 -3.95 -0.08 9.74
C THR A 59 -4.50 -1.45 10.17
N ASP A 60 -5.01 -2.27 9.25
CA ASP A 60 -5.71 -3.52 9.58
C ASP A 60 -4.77 -4.65 10.08
N GLU A 61 -3.46 -4.58 9.83
CA GLU A 61 -2.51 -5.57 10.40
C GLU A 61 -2.05 -5.25 11.83
N VAL A 62 -2.43 -4.10 12.40
CA VAL A 62 -2.10 -3.75 13.80
C VAL A 62 -3.11 -4.34 14.80
N VAL A 63 -4.19 -4.96 14.33
CA VAL A 63 -5.19 -5.57 15.21
C VAL A 63 -5.22 -7.09 15.05
N THR A 64 -5.01 -7.78 16.19
CA THR A 64 -5.00 -9.23 16.49
C THR A 64 -3.60 -9.85 16.59
N LYS A 65 -3.13 -10.36 17.74
CA LYS A 65 -3.80 -10.92 18.94
C LYS A 65 -2.94 -10.72 20.20
N GLU A 66 -3.63 -10.57 21.32
CA GLU A 66 -3.16 -10.73 22.72
C GLU A 66 -2.45 -12.07 22.99
#